data_AF-A0A060UVG5-F1
#
_entry.id   AF-A0A060UVG5-F1
#
_cell.length_a   1.000
_cell.length_b   1.000
_cell.length_c   1.000
_cell.angle_alpha   90.00
_cell.angle_beta   90.00
_cell.angle_gamma   90.00
#
_symmetry.space_group_name_H-M   'P 1'
#
loop_
_entity.id
_entity.type
_entity.pdbx_description
1 polymer ?
#
loop_
_entity_poly.entity_id
_entity_poly.type
_entity_poly.pdbx_seq_one_letter_code
_entity_poly.pdbx_strand_id
1 'polypeptide(L)'
;MADMALDIGYREMSFHLGDIARILNEKEHQKNLPDDTVTALREFHAVATESGMGDDGFFRLTLVPSADRALAIRQTTEVLRSMMRGECTEFNDHEICQASSMQ
;
A
#
# COMPACT_ATOMS: atom_id res chain seq x y z
N MET A 1 27.38 -6.00 -24.48
CA MET A 1 27.34 -5.48 -23.09
C MET A 1 26.06 -6.02 -22.50
N ALA A 2 26.15 -6.91 -21.52
CA ALA A 2 24.98 -7.49 -20.88
C ALA A 2 24.30 -6.39 -20.08
N ASP A 3 23.03 -6.15 -20.40
CA ASP A 3 22.13 -5.25 -19.71
C ASP A 3 22.05 -5.71 -18.25
N MET A 4 22.67 -4.96 -17.32
CA MET A 4 22.55 -5.24 -15.90
C MET A 4 21.15 -4.83 -15.48
N ALA A 5 20.18 -5.72 -15.66
CA ALA A 5 18.91 -5.62 -14.95
C ALA A 5 19.25 -5.64 -13.46
N LEU A 6 19.02 -4.51 -12.79
CA LEU A 6 19.16 -4.39 -11.35
C LEU A 6 18.10 -5.33 -10.75
N ASP A 7 18.48 -6.55 -10.39
CA ASP A 7 17.60 -7.49 -9.69
C ASP A 7 17.50 -7.04 -8.23
N ILE A 8 16.59 -6.10 -7.99
CA ILE A 8 16.38 -5.48 -6.67
C ILE A 8 15.54 -6.41 -5.78
N GLY A 9 15.19 -7.64 -6.18
CA GLY A 9 14.53 -8.61 -5.29
C GLY A 9 13.21 -8.13 -4.64
N TYR A 10 12.43 -7.33 -5.36
CA TYR A 10 11.13 -6.83 -4.89
C TYR A 10 10.19 -7.97 -4.49
N ARG A 11 9.37 -7.73 -3.46
CA ARG A 11 8.32 -8.65 -3.00
C ARG A 11 6.97 -8.03 -3.26
N GLU A 12 6.02 -8.82 -3.78
CA GLU A 12 4.64 -8.37 -3.89
C GLU A 12 3.84 -8.80 -2.66
N MET A 13 2.99 -7.90 -2.18
CA MET A 13 1.98 -8.19 -1.17
C MET A 13 0.64 -7.72 -1.70
N SER A 14 -0.29 -8.65 -1.88
CA SER A 14 -1.64 -8.37 -2.35
C SER A 14 -2.65 -8.73 -1.29
N PHE A 15 -3.71 -7.93 -1.17
CA PHE A 15 -4.82 -8.21 -0.26
C PHE A 15 -6.14 -7.64 -0.79
N HIS A 16 -7.21 -8.38 -0.55
CA HIS A 16 -8.58 -7.94 -0.73
C HIS A 16 -9.14 -7.38 0.58
N LEU A 17 -10.00 -6.36 0.50
CA LEU A 17 -10.65 -5.79 1.69
C LEU A 17 -11.49 -6.84 2.42
N GLY A 18 -12.23 -7.68 1.69
CA GLY A 18 -12.98 -8.79 2.29
C GLY A 18 -12.09 -9.79 3.05
N ASP A 19 -10.88 -10.06 2.57
CA ASP A 19 -9.93 -10.92 3.29
C ASP A 19 -9.40 -10.25 4.56
N ILE A 20 -9.16 -8.94 4.53
CA ILE A 20 -8.76 -8.19 5.72
C ILE A 20 -9.89 -8.23 6.76
N ALA A 21 -11.14 -7.96 6.36
CA ALA A 21 -12.29 -8.04 7.26
C ALA A 21 -12.38 -9.41 7.94
N ARG A 22 -12.19 -10.49 7.17
CA ARG A 22 -12.15 -11.86 7.69
C ARG A 22 -11.00 -12.09 8.68
N ILE A 23 -9.78 -11.69 8.34
CA ILE A 23 -8.61 -11.79 9.23
C ILE A 23 -8.85 -11.05 10.56
N LEU A 24 -9.42 -9.84 10.49
CA LEU A 24 -9.66 -9.00 11.66
C LEU A 24 -10.77 -9.54 12.57
N ASN A 25 -11.75 -10.28 12.02
CA ASN A 25 -12.83 -10.89 12.78
C ASN A 25 -12.47 -12.28 13.35
N GLU A 26 -11.62 -13.04 12.65
CA GLU A 26 -11.27 -14.40 13.03
C GLU A 26 -9.92 -14.44 13.75
N LYS A 27 -9.94 -14.56 15.09
CA LYS A 27 -8.73 -14.60 15.92
C LYS A 27 -7.71 -15.65 15.48
N GLU A 28 -8.16 -16.75 14.90
CA GLU A 28 -7.27 -17.81 14.40
C GLU A 28 -6.33 -17.31 13.29
N HIS A 29 -6.82 -16.42 12.43
CA HIS A 29 -6.05 -15.82 11.36
C HIS A 29 -5.05 -14.75 11.85
N GLN A 30 -5.24 -14.22 13.06
CA GLN A 30 -4.34 -13.24 13.68
C GLN A 30 -3.14 -13.90 14.39
N LYS A 31 -3.23 -15.19 14.77
CA LYS A 31 -2.23 -15.88 15.61
C LYS A 31 -0.80 -15.83 15.07
N ASN A 32 -0.64 -15.75 13.74
CA ASN A 32 0.66 -15.77 13.07
C ASN A 32 1.09 -14.39 12.54
N LEU A 33 0.30 -13.35 12.80
CA LEU A 33 0.60 -11.99 12.37
C LEU A 33 1.26 -11.23 13.52
N PRO A 34 2.32 -10.44 13.26
CA PRO A 34 2.81 -9.48 14.24
C PRO A 34 1.71 -8.51 14.64
N ASP A 35 1.64 -8.15 15.93
CA ASP A 35 0.62 -7.23 16.46
C ASP A 35 0.58 -5.89 15.72
N ASP A 36 1.74 -5.39 15.31
CA ASP A 36 1.83 -4.13 14.55
C ASP A 36 1.20 -4.25 13.15
N THR A 37 1.31 -5.42 12.52
CA THR A 37 0.63 -5.70 11.23
C THR A 37 -0.88 -5.77 11.42
N VAL A 38 -1.36 -6.40 12.49
CA VAL A 38 -2.80 -6.44 12.81
C VAL A 38 -3.34 -5.03 13.05
N THR A 39 -2.59 -4.20 13.78
CA THR A 39 -2.95 -2.80 14.04
C THR A 39 -3.01 -2.00 12.72
N ALA A 40 -1.99 -2.11 11.87
CA ALA A 40 -1.97 -1.45 10.56
C ALA A 40 -3.13 -1.90 9.66
N LEU A 41 -3.48 -3.19 9.65
CA LEU A 41 -4.62 -3.73 8.90
C LEU A 41 -5.96 -3.16 9.38
N ARG A 42 -6.13 -2.94 10.70
CA ARG A 42 -7.34 -2.30 11.25
C ARG A 42 -7.46 -0.85 10.80
N GLU A 43 -6.37 -0.08 10.91
CA GLU A 43 -6.32 1.32 10.48
C GLU A 43 -6.65 1.44 8.98
N PHE A 44 -6.03 0.59 8.18
CA PHE A 44 -6.25 0.52 6.74
C PHE A 44 -7.69 0.18 6.38
N HIS A 45 -8.24 -0.89 6.98
CA HIS A 45 -9.62 -1.33 6.71
C HIS A 45 -10.65 -0.25 7.05
N ALA A 46 -10.46 0.46 8.18
CA ALA A 46 -11.33 1.56 8.58
C ALA A 46 -11.35 2.68 7.53
N VAL A 47 -10.17 3.16 7.11
CA VAL A 47 -10.05 4.22 6.08
C VAL A 47 -10.61 3.77 4.73
N ALA A 48 -10.30 2.54 4.31
CA ALA A 48 -10.82 2.02 3.05
C ALA A 48 -12.35 1.97 3.04
N THR A 49 -12.96 1.53 4.15
CA THR A 49 -14.42 1.52 4.30
C THR A 49 -15.00 2.94 4.30
N GLU A 50 -14.37 3.88 5.02
CA GLU A 50 -14.77 5.30 5.04
C GLU A 50 -14.68 5.96 3.67
N SER A 51 -13.73 5.52 2.82
CA SER A 51 -13.60 5.99 1.44
C SER A 51 -14.66 5.42 0.48
N GLY A 52 -15.54 4.54 0.97
CA GLY A 52 -16.60 3.91 0.18
C GLY A 52 -16.15 2.68 -0.61
N MET A 53 -14.98 2.12 -0.31
CA MET A 53 -14.54 0.88 -0.94
C MET A 53 -15.28 -0.32 -0.34
N GLY A 54 -15.83 -1.17 -1.21
CA GLY A 54 -16.48 -2.42 -0.84
C GLY A 54 -15.50 -3.59 -0.73
N ASP A 55 -16.03 -4.76 -0.39
CA ASP A 55 -15.24 -5.98 -0.11
C ASP A 55 -14.36 -6.42 -1.29
N ASP A 56 -14.76 -6.11 -2.52
CA ASP A 56 -14.01 -6.40 -3.75
C ASP A 56 -12.79 -5.49 -3.96
N GLY A 57 -12.60 -4.48 -3.09
CA GLY A 57 -11.44 -3.59 -3.13
C GLY A 57 -10.13 -4.38 -3.05
N PHE A 58 -9.27 -4.19 -4.04
CA PHE A 58 -8.02 -4.92 -4.20
C PHE A 58 -6.83 -3.97 -4.16
N PHE A 59 -5.81 -4.35 -3.40
CA PHE A 59 -4.58 -3.59 -3.26
C PHE A 59 -3.39 -4.49 -3.51
N ARG A 60 -2.44 -3.98 -4.29
CA ARG A 60 -1.15 -4.62 -4.53
C ARG A 60 -0.03 -3.65 -4.17
N LEU A 61 0.76 -4.04 -3.19
CA LEU A 61 1.95 -3.33 -2.74
C LEU A 61 3.20 -4.00 -3.32
N THR A 62 4.07 -3.20 -3.91
CA THR A 62 5.41 -3.63 -4.30
C THR A 62 6.38 -3.18 -3.23
N LEU A 63 7.00 -4.15 -2.54
CA LEU A 63 7.85 -3.93 -1.39
C LEU A 63 9.31 -4.13 -1.76
N VAL A 64 10.11 -3.12 -1.48
CA VAL A 64 11.57 -3.17 -1.48
C VAL A 64 12.06 -4.31 -0.54
N PRO A 65 13.19 -4.99 -0.83
CA PRO A 65 13.77 -5.96 0.11
C PRO A 65 13.97 -5.30 1.47
N SER A 66 13.61 -6.00 2.54
CA SER A 66 13.63 -5.52 3.94
C SER A 66 12.55 -4.52 4.34
N ALA A 67 11.64 -4.14 3.44
CA ALA A 67 10.51 -3.28 3.81
C ALA A 67 9.63 -3.93 4.89
N ASP A 68 9.30 -3.14 5.92
CA ASP A 68 8.35 -3.52 6.95
C ASP A 68 6.92 -3.49 6.39
N ARG A 69 6.21 -4.61 6.52
CA ARG A 69 4.84 -4.77 6.03
C ARG A 69 3.87 -3.83 6.73
N ALA A 70 3.99 -3.66 8.04
CA ALA A 70 3.10 -2.80 8.81
C ALA A 70 3.29 -1.33 8.40
N LEU A 71 4.55 -0.91 8.22
CA LEU A 71 4.87 0.42 7.70
C LEU A 71 4.30 0.62 6.29
N ALA A 72 4.45 -0.36 5.39
CA ALA A 72 3.93 -0.26 4.03
C ALA A 72 2.40 -0.15 4.00
N ILE A 73 1.69 -0.92 4.84
CA ILE A 73 0.24 -0.80 5.00
C ILE A 73 -0.13 0.61 5.49
N ARG A 74 0.54 1.13 6.52
CA ARG A 74 0.29 2.49 7.04
C ARG A 74 0.54 3.58 6.00
N GLN A 75 1.62 3.47 5.22
CA GLN A 75 1.89 4.42 4.14
C GLN A 75 0.78 4.38 3.07
N THR A 76 0.26 3.20 2.76
CA THR A 76 -0.89 3.05 1.86
C THR A 76 -2.14 3.68 2.45
N THR A 77 -2.38 3.52 3.75
CA THR A 77 -3.48 4.19 4.47
C THR A 77 -3.36 5.72 4.38
N GLU A 78 -2.16 6.27 4.56
CA GLU A 78 -1.93 7.72 4.43
C GLU A 78 -2.19 8.21 3.01
N VAL A 79 -1.77 7.47 1.98
CA VAL A 79 -2.09 7.79 0.59
C VAL A 79 -3.61 7.83 0.37
N LEU A 80 -4.36 6.82 0.85
CA LEU A 80 -5.81 6.83 0.76
C LEU A 80 -6.44 8.03 1.47
N ARG A 81 -5.95 8.37 2.66
CA ARG A 81 -6.42 9.57 3.39
C ARG A 81 -6.15 10.85 2.60
N SER A 82 -4.98 10.99 2.00
CA SER A 82 -4.65 12.14 1.14
C SER A 82 -5.53 12.18 -0.11
N MET A 83 -5.84 11.04 -0.72
CA MET A 83 -6.79 10.97 -1.85
C MET A 83 -8.18 11.45 -1.42
N MET A 84 -8.68 11.00 -0.27
CA MET A 84 -9.98 11.43 0.27
C MET A 84 -10.04 12.94 0.56
N ARG A 85 -8.91 13.55 0.93
CA ARG A 85 -8.79 14.99 1.15
C ARG A 85 -8.57 15.80 -0.14
N GLY A 86 -8.42 15.14 -1.29
CA GLY A 86 -8.09 15.79 -2.56
C GLY A 86 -6.65 16.33 -2.61
N GLU A 87 -5.75 15.81 -1.79
CA GLU A 87 -4.35 16.24 -1.69
C GLU A 87 -3.41 15.45 -2.63
N CYS A 88 -3.90 14.37 -3.23
CA CYS A 88 -3.13 13.62 -4.21
C CYS A 88 -3.07 14.41 -5.52
N THR A 89 -1.90 14.97 -5.82
CA THR A 89 -1.58 15.48 -7.15
C THR A 89 -1.44 14.30 -8.10
N GLU A 90 -2.15 14.33 -9.23
CA GLU A 90 -1.87 13.40 -10.32
C GLU A 90 -0.39 13.47 -10.68
N PHE A 91 0.25 12.32 -10.86
CA PHE A 91 1.59 12.27 -11.42
C PHE A 91 1.52 12.81 -12.85
N ASN A 92 1.91 14.07 -13.04
CA ASN A 92 1.99 14.69 -14.33
C ASN A 92 3.41 14.54 -14.87
N ASP A 93 3.63 13.55 -15.75
CA ASP A 93 4.94 13.29 -16.38
C ASP A 93 5.52 14.52 -17.09
N HIS A 94 4.69 15.51 -17.47
CA HIS A 94 5.17 16.76 -18.06
C HIS A 94 6.01 17.62 -17.10
N GLU A 95 5.77 17.58 -15.79
CA GLU A 95 6.49 18.44 -14.84
C GLU A 95 7.93 17.95 -14.58
N ILE A 96 8.15 16.63 -14.64
CA ILE A 96 9.46 16.02 -14.42
C ILE A 96 10.39 16.29 -15.62
N CYS A 97 9.87 16.21 -16.85
CA CYS A 97 10.67 16.46 -18.06
C CYS A 97 11.07 17.94 -18.25
N GLN A 98 10.33 18.89 -17.66
CA GLN A 98 10.67 20.31 -17.74
C GLN A 98 11.77 20.72 -16.75
N ALA A 99 11.88 20.04 -15.60
CA ALA A 99 12.95 20.29 -14.63
C ALA A 99 14.35 19.90 -15.18
N SER A 100 14.42 18.98 -16.15
CA SER A 100 15.67 18.56 -16.80
C SER A 100 16.08 19.41 -18.01
N SER A 101 15.26 20.41 -18.40
CA SER A 101 15.51 21.26 -19.56
C SER A 101 16.01 22.67 -19.21
N MET A 102 16.28 22.95 -17.92
CA MET A 102 16.87 24.22 -17.44
C MET A 102 18.30 24.03 -16.88
N GLN A 103 19.12 23.19 -17.53
CA GLN A 103 20.57 23.15 -17.34
C GLN A 103 21.30 23.42 -18.65
#